data_AF-A0A922WRI7-F1
#
_entry.id   AF-A0A922WRI7-F1
#
_cell.length_a   1.000
_cell.length_b   1.000
_cell.length_c   1.000
_cell.angle_alpha   90.00
_cell.angle_beta   90.00
_cell.angle_gamma   90.00
#
_symmetry.space_group_name_H-M   'P 1'
#
loop_
_entity.id
_entity.type
_entity.pdbx_description
1 polymer ?
#
loop_
_entity_poly.entity_id
_entity_poly.type
_entity_poly.pdbx_seq_one_letter_code
_entity_poly.pdbx_strand_id
1 'polypeptide(L)' 'MNRNPFGAGSLTGRGAAQSTRHGQLRQAERCVPQFIIDALIDFGEERFLGGECRSYSFTKATWKKYACYMG' A
#
# COMPACT_ATOMS: atom_id res chain seq x y z
N MET A 1 13.13 36.43 -3.87
CA MET A 1 12.00 35.49 -3.66
C MET A 1 12.15 34.33 -4.63
N ASN A 2 12.47 33.14 -4.14
CA ASN A 2 12.37 31.89 -4.90
C ASN A 2 12.11 30.76 -3.88
N ARG A 3 10.87 30.23 -3.85
CA ARG A 3 10.42 29.17 -2.92
C ARG A 3 10.21 27.89 -3.72
N ASN A 4 11.23 27.06 -3.81
CA ASN A 4 11.09 25.66 -4.21
C ASN A 4 11.43 24.79 -3.00
N PRO A 5 10.45 24.26 -2.25
CA PRO A 5 10.69 23.49 -1.02
C PRO A 5 11.13 22.04 -1.31
N PHE A 6 11.13 21.63 -2.57
CA PHE A 6 11.55 20.29 -3.00
C PHE A 6 12.82 20.41 -3.83
N GLY A 7 13.95 20.63 -3.15
CA GLY A 7 15.25 20.43 -3.74
C GLY A 7 15.40 18.97 -4.13
N ALA A 8 15.99 18.72 -5.30
CA ALA A 8 16.36 17.40 -5.79
C ALA A 8 17.45 16.79 -4.89
N GLY A 9 17.04 16.30 -3.72
CA GLY A 9 17.88 15.57 -2.79
C GLY A 9 18.09 14.17 -3.31
N SER A 10 19.24 13.94 -3.96
CA SER A 10 19.77 12.61 -4.21
C SER A 10 19.79 11.82 -2.88
N LEU A 11 19.02 10.73 -2.80
CA LEU A 11 18.93 9.82 -1.64
C LEU A 11 20.19 8.94 -1.52
N THR A 12 21.38 9.51 -1.63
CA THR A 12 22.65 8.77 -1.61
C THR A 12 23.30 8.66 -0.23
N GLY A 13 22.59 9.02 0.84
CA GLY A 13 23.15 8.95 2.18
C GLY A 13 22.09 8.80 3.26
N ARG A 14 21.79 7.55 3.62
CA ARG A 14 21.41 7.08 4.97
C ARG A 14 21.02 5.60 4.83
N GLY A 15 21.56 4.73 5.70
CA GLY A 15 21.15 3.34 5.78
C GLY A 15 19.63 3.19 5.89
N ALA A 16 19.11 2.00 5.59
CA ALA A 16 17.68 1.69 5.55
C ALA A 16 16.89 2.50 6.59
N ALA A 17 15.93 3.31 6.13
CA ALA A 17 15.12 4.15 7.01
C ALA A 17 14.40 3.26 8.02
N GLN A 18 14.97 3.14 9.22
CA GLN A 18 14.42 2.28 10.24
C GLN A 18 13.21 2.96 10.85
N SER A 19 12.08 2.26 10.79
CA SER A 19 10.85 2.71 11.43
C SER A 19 11.08 2.79 12.94
N THR A 20 10.68 3.92 13.54
CA THR A 20 10.72 4.05 15.00
C THR A 20 9.76 3.03 15.64
N ARG A 21 10.00 2.62 16.89
CA ARG A 21 9.07 1.72 17.61
C ARG A 21 7.62 2.21 17.57
N HIS A 22 7.41 3.52 17.69
CA HIS A 22 6.08 4.13 17.55
C HIS A 22 5.55 4.00 16.12
N GLY A 23 6.39 4.24 15.10
CA GLY A 23 6.04 4.03 13.69
C GLY A 23 5.65 2.58 13.39
N GLN A 24 6.38 1.60 13.92
CA GLN A 24 6.09 0.17 13.76
C GLN A 24 4.76 -0.22 14.39
N LEU A 25 4.51 0.18 15.64
CA LEU A 25 3.23 -0.07 16.31
C LEU A 25 2.06 0.57 15.58
N ARG A 26 2.22 1.82 15.15
CA ARG A 26 1.17 2.57 14.46
C ARG A 26 0.92 2.09 13.04
N GLN A 27 1.94 1.54 12.39
CA GLN A 27 1.81 0.84 11.11
C GLN A 27 1.10 -0.51 11.34
N ALA A 28 1.59 -1.29 12.31
CA ALA A 28 0.92 -2.36 13.06
C ALA A 28 -0.62 -2.27 13.09
N GLU A 29 -1.06 -1.26 13.83
CA GLU A 29 -2.46 -0.92 14.10
C GLU A 29 -3.23 -0.43 12.88
N ARG A 30 -2.53 0.03 11.84
CA ARG A 30 -3.09 0.51 10.57
C ARG A 30 -2.94 -0.51 9.44
N CYS A 31 -2.38 -1.68 9.72
CA CYS A 31 -2.22 -2.72 8.72
C CYS A 31 -3.60 -3.19 8.26
N VAL A 32 -3.71 -3.38 6.95
CA VAL A 32 -4.83 -4.10 6.37
C VAL A 32 -4.80 -5.53 6.94
N PRO A 33 -5.88 -6.04 7.55
CA PRO A 33 -5.91 -7.41 8.06
C PRO A 33 -5.57 -8.42 6.96
N GLN A 34 -4.88 -9.51 7.33
CA GLN A 34 -4.40 -10.50 6.35
C GLN A 34 -5.52 -11.05 5.45
N PHE A 35 -6.68 -11.38 6.03
CA PHE A 35 -7.82 -11.88 5.24
C PHE A 35 -8.33 -10.88 4.19
N ILE A 36 -8.15 -9.57 4.42
CA ILE A 36 -8.47 -8.55 3.42
C ILE A 36 -7.40 -8.50 2.33
N ILE A 37 -6.13 -8.69 2.68
CA ILE A 37 -5.02 -8.81 1.72
C ILE A 37 -5.27 -10.01 0.80
N ASP A 38 -5.59 -11.17 1.38
CA ASP A 38 -5.88 -12.40 0.64
C ASP A 38 -7.11 -12.20 -0.28
N ALA A 39 -8.17 -11.59 0.24
CA ALA A 39 -9.36 -11.26 -0.56
C ALA A 39 -9.05 -10.29 -1.72
N LEU A 40 -8.16 -9.32 -1.53
CA LEU A 40 -7.74 -8.40 -2.58
C LEU A 40 -6.91 -9.10 -3.67
N ILE A 41 -6.07 -10.08 -3.29
CA ILE A 41 -5.28 -10.88 -4.23
C ILE A 41 -6.19 -11.82 -5.04
N ASP A 42 -7.14 -12.48 -4.38
CA ASP A 42 -7.97 -13.52 -5.01
C ASP A 42 -9.15 -12.96 -5.82
N PHE A 43 -9.76 -11.87 -5.36
CA PHE A 43 -10.98 -11.32 -5.95
C PHE A 43 -10.79 -9.94 -6.56
N GLY A 44 -9.79 -9.17 -6.13
CA GLY A 44 -9.56 -7.80 -6.58
C GLY A 44 -9.02 -7.69 -8.01
N GLU A 45 -8.85 -6.45 -8.46
CA GLU A 45 -8.15 -6.15 -9.71
C GLU A 45 -6.72 -5.71 -9.42
N GLU A 46 -5.77 -6.34 -10.12
CA GLU A 46 -4.36 -5.96 -10.10
C GLU A 46 -4.12 -4.79 -11.08
N ARG A 47 -3.45 -3.75 -10.60
CA ARG A 47 -2.95 -2.64 -11.43
C ARG A 47 -1.46 -2.46 -11.22
N PHE A 48 -0.74 -2.43 -12.34
CA PHE A 48 0.69 -2.15 -12.37
C PHE A 48 0.96 -0.66 -12.14
N LEU A 49 1.87 -0.35 -11.20
CA LEU A 49 2.25 1.03 -10.86
C LEU A 49 3.68 1.39 -11.32
N GLY A 50 4.38 0.46 -11.98
CA GLY A 50 5.77 0.62 -12.40
C GLY A 50 6.74 -0.20 -11.55
N GLY A 51 7.85 -0.63 -12.17
CA GLY A 51 8.85 -1.48 -11.52
C GLY A 51 8.28 -2.84 -11.12
N GLU A 52 8.53 -3.27 -9.88
CA GLU A 52 7.90 -4.47 -9.30
C GLU A 52 6.70 -4.13 -8.41
N CYS A 53 6.22 -2.88 -8.44
CA CYS A 53 5.12 -2.44 -7.58
C CYS A 53 3.76 -2.73 -8.23
N ARG A 54 2.95 -3.53 -7.52
CA ARG A 54 1.57 -3.86 -7.87
C ARG A 54 0.61 -3.26 -6.85
N SER A 55 -0.54 -2.83 -7.31
CA SER A 55 -1.65 -2.41 -6.45
C SER A 55 -2.86 -3.30 -6.68
N TYR A 56 -3.55 -3.64 -5.60
CA TYR A 56 -4.77 -4.43 -5.63
C TYR A 56 -5.91 -3.60 -5.07
N SER A 57 -7.06 -3.63 -5.74
CA SER A 57 -8.24 -2.89 -5.30
C SER A 57 -9.53 -3.59 -5.74
N PHE A 58 -10.60 -3.37 -4.99
CA PHE A 58 -11.93 -3.79 -5.43
C PHE A 58 -12.55 -2.74 -6.35
N THR A 59 -13.07 -3.22 -7.48
CA THR A 59 -14.09 -2.52 -8.26
C THR A 59 -15.47 -2.92 -7.76
N LYS A 60 -16.51 -2.23 -8.22
CA LYS A 60 -17.90 -2.59 -7.86
C LYS A 60 -18.25 -4.04 -8.23
N ALA A 61 -17.70 -4.53 -9.34
CA ALA A 61 -17.95 -5.89 -9.80
C ALA A 61 -17.23 -6.93 -8.93
N THR A 62 -15.93 -6.72 -8.68
CA THR A 62 -15.13 -7.64 -7.87
C THR A 62 -15.53 -7.65 -6.40
N TRP A 63 -15.90 -6.49 -5.84
CA TRP A 63 -16.48 -6.41 -4.50
C TRP A 63 -17.75 -7.26 -4.38
N LYS A 64 -18.68 -7.15 -5.34
CA LYS A 64 -19.91 -7.95 -5.34
C LYS A 64 -19.62 -9.45 -5.42
N LYS A 65 -18.61 -9.85 -6.19
CA LYS A 65 -18.19 -11.24 -6.30
C LYS A 65 -17.67 -11.76 -4.95
N TYR A 66 -16.80 -11.01 -4.29
CA TYR A 66 -16.31 -11.36 -2.95
C TYR A 66 -17.43 -11.38 -1.90
N ALA A 67 -18.32 -10.38 -1.91
CA ALA A 67 -19.47 -10.37 -1.01
C ALA A 67 -20.37 -11.61 -1.19
N CYS A 68 -20.66 -11.99 -2.44
CA CYS A 68 -21.42 -13.21 -2.74
C CYS A 68 -20.71 -14.49 -2.26
N TYR A 69 -19.38 -14.54 -2.33
CA TYR A 69 -18.59 -15.67 -1.82
C TYR A 69 -18.69 -15.80 -0.29
N MET A 70 -18.78 -14.69 0.45
CA MET A 70 -18.86 -14.69 1.91
C MET A 70 -20.24 -15.11 2.44
N GLY A 71 -21.29 -15.06 1.61
CA GLY A 71 -22.69 -15.35 1.97
C GLY A 71 -23.51 -14.09 2.25
#